data_AF-A0AAD5Y6K9-F1
#
_entry.id   AF-A0AAD5Y6K9-F1
#
_cell.length_a   1.000
_cell.length_b   1.000
_cell.length_c   1.000
_cell.angle_alpha   90.00
_cell.angle_beta   90.00
_cell.angle_gamma   90.00
#
_symmetry.space_group_name_H-M   'P 1'
#
loop_
_entity.id
_entity.type
_entity.pdbx_description
1 polymer ?
#
loop_
_entity_poly.entity_id
_entity_poly.type
_entity_poly.pdbx_seq_one_letter_code
_entity_poly.pdbx_strand_id
1 'polypeptide(L)'
;MLISQLYYHPLGLQDILATSKKSPKLKGGAQISPLTPFIWQAKKQIRKIAKESPITFIQIGLGITIHLISLTTLISPTKLLFHSKLLENPANSYRVLTSFLVLGTTLFDVGKRSLSLFYTQAPLEAMFDQPLKPPGRYPEEEDDEKFVLGKPNFRFLTMQLMMMGMIVSIETLVFPNFNLTKKGGIIKVFPYTLYPILEHAIQWMWAMCTDERQTVAIAGFIRLEPVLVPLAMWALSGFDNGVSLLKGLAVAVSVGQVLQIKRWNGEDAVSWFAYISKSWYKWTRKQIDIMQSK
;
A
#
# COMPACT_ATOMS: atom_id res chain seq x y z
N MET A 1 -25.89 12.69 17.81
CA MET A 1 -24.51 13.13 17.45
C MET A 1 -23.68 11.88 17.18
N LEU A 2 -23.92 11.27 16.03
CA LEU A 2 -23.64 9.84 15.75
C LEU A 2 -23.24 9.73 14.27
N ILE A 3 -22.12 10.35 13.87
CA ILE A 3 -21.69 10.40 12.47
C ILE A 3 -20.15 10.29 12.41
N SER A 4 -19.63 9.07 12.57
CA SER A 4 -18.24 8.72 12.21
C SER A 4 -18.01 7.23 11.94
N GLN A 5 -19.06 6.39 11.90
CA GLN A 5 -18.89 4.92 11.84
C GLN A 5 -18.88 4.29 10.43
N LEU A 6 -18.90 5.05 9.33
CA LEU A 6 -19.11 4.47 7.99
C LEU A 6 -17.93 4.51 7.02
N TYR A 7 -16.74 4.91 7.45
CA TYR A 7 -15.57 4.87 6.56
C TYR A 7 -14.52 3.90 7.11
N TYR A 8 -14.32 2.84 6.33
CA TYR A 8 -13.47 1.66 6.57
C TYR A 8 -14.01 0.66 7.59
N HIS A 9 -15.11 -0.02 7.22
CA HIS A 9 -15.39 -1.35 7.75
C HIS A 9 -14.43 -2.34 7.05
N PRO A 10 -13.42 -2.91 7.71
CA PRO A 10 -12.65 -3.99 7.13
C PRO A 10 -13.57 -5.20 7.18
N LEU A 11 -14.16 -5.58 6.04
CA LEU A 11 -15.08 -6.72 5.92
C LEU A 11 -16.01 -6.84 7.14
N GLY A 12 -16.96 -5.91 7.26
CA GLY A 12 -17.92 -5.93 8.35
C GLY A 12 -18.73 -7.21 8.33
N LEU A 13 -18.33 -8.21 9.11
CA LEU A 13 -19.17 -9.35 9.46
C LEU A 13 -20.53 -8.87 10.02
N GLN A 14 -20.54 -7.71 10.69
CA GLN A 14 -21.76 -7.04 11.15
C GLN A 14 -22.60 -6.47 9.99
N ASP A 15 -21.99 -5.89 8.96
CA ASP A 15 -22.71 -5.44 7.75
C ASP A 15 -23.20 -6.60 6.89
N ILE A 16 -22.50 -7.75 6.87
CA ILE A 16 -22.97 -8.98 6.24
C ILE A 16 -24.20 -9.53 6.96
N LEU A 17 -24.23 -9.47 8.30
CA LEU A 17 -25.39 -9.85 9.11
C LEU A 17 -26.55 -8.85 8.96
N ALA A 18 -26.27 -7.56 8.77
CA ALA A 18 -27.30 -6.53 8.54
C ALA A 18 -27.87 -6.56 7.11
N THR A 19 -27.03 -6.78 6.10
CA THR A 19 -27.45 -6.90 4.68
C THR A 19 -28.11 -8.25 4.36
N SER A 20 -27.89 -9.29 5.17
CA SER A 20 -28.68 -10.53 5.13
C SER A 20 -30.19 -10.27 5.29
N LYS A 21 -30.61 -9.19 5.98
CA LYS A 21 -32.03 -8.81 6.08
C LYS A 21 -32.59 -8.13 4.83
N LYS A 22 -31.75 -7.66 3.90
CA LYS A 22 -32.14 -6.99 2.64
C LYS A 22 -31.58 -7.71 1.42
N SER A 23 -31.53 -9.05 1.43
CA SER A 23 -31.21 -9.78 0.20
C SER A 23 -32.28 -9.51 -0.87
N PRO A 24 -31.89 -9.17 -2.11
CA PRO A 24 -32.83 -9.07 -3.21
C PRO A 24 -33.50 -10.45 -3.39
N LYS A 25 -34.82 -10.50 -3.19
CA LYS A 25 -35.61 -11.71 -3.48
C LYS A 25 -35.60 -11.93 -4.98
N LEU A 26 -34.74 -12.83 -5.45
CA LEU A 26 -34.85 -13.37 -6.81
C LEU A 26 -36.17 -14.12 -6.92
N LYS A 27 -36.94 -13.83 -7.97
CA LYS A 27 -38.18 -14.54 -8.30
C LYS A 27 -37.82 -15.97 -8.69
N GLY A 28 -38.22 -16.93 -7.86
CA GLY A 28 -37.94 -18.36 -8.02
C GLY A 28 -37.09 -18.85 -6.85
N GLY A 29 -37.66 -19.72 -6.01
CA GLY A 29 -37.13 -20.16 -4.71
C GLY A 29 -35.83 -20.98 -4.75
N ALA A 30 -34.82 -20.54 -5.49
CA ALA A 30 -33.48 -21.08 -5.44
C ALA A 30 -32.80 -20.64 -4.13
N GLN A 31 -32.28 -21.61 -3.36
CA GLN A 31 -31.43 -21.35 -2.21
C GLN A 31 -30.21 -20.53 -2.65
N ILE A 32 -30.12 -19.29 -2.18
CA ILE A 32 -28.97 -18.41 -2.43
C ILE A 32 -27.82 -18.91 -1.55
N SER A 33 -26.67 -19.22 -2.17
CA SER A 33 -25.45 -19.59 -1.43
C SER A 33 -25.11 -18.50 -0.41
N PRO A 34 -24.72 -18.85 0.84
CA PRO A 34 -24.32 -17.88 1.87
C PRO A 34 -23.12 -17.02 1.46
N LEU A 35 -22.40 -17.41 0.39
CA LEU A 35 -21.28 -16.64 -0.16
C LEU A 35 -21.71 -15.50 -1.09
N THR A 36 -22.96 -15.49 -1.56
CA THR A 36 -23.46 -14.50 -2.53
C THR A 36 -23.32 -13.06 -2.05
N PRO A 37 -23.65 -12.71 -0.78
CA PRO A 37 -23.45 -11.36 -0.25
C PRO A 37 -21.97 -10.94 -0.23
N PHE A 38 -21.07 -11.86 0.13
CA PHE A 38 -19.63 -11.61 0.17
C PHE A 38 -19.09 -11.35 -1.24
N ILE A 39 -19.44 -12.21 -2.20
CA ILE A 39 -19.03 -12.06 -3.61
C ILE A 39 -19.55 -10.73 -4.17
N TRP A 40 -20.79 -10.36 -3.84
CA TRP A 40 -21.38 -9.09 -4.28
C TRP A 40 -20.64 -7.88 -3.68
N GLN A 41 -20.37 -7.87 -2.38
CA GLN A 41 -19.59 -6.81 -1.74
C GLN A 41 -18.17 -6.72 -2.31
N ALA A 42 -17.48 -7.85 -2.48
CA ALA A 42 -16.15 -7.89 -3.08
C ALA A 42 -16.16 -7.33 -4.50
N LYS A 43 -17.16 -7.69 -5.32
CA LYS A 43 -17.35 -7.12 -6.66
C LYS A 43 -17.57 -5.61 -6.60
N LYS A 44 -18.43 -5.09 -5.71
CA LYS A 44 -18.68 -3.65 -5.54
C LYS A 44 -17.37 -2.91 -5.21
N GLN A 45 -16.57 -3.45 -4.29
CA GLN A 45 -15.29 -2.85 -3.91
C GLN A 45 -14.25 -2.88 -5.04
N ILE A 46 -14.14 -3.99 -5.77
CA ILE A 46 -13.22 -4.10 -6.91
C ILE A 46 -13.59 -3.09 -8.00
N ARG A 47 -14.88 -2.94 -8.32
CA ARG A 47 -15.35 -1.95 -9.29
C ARG A 47 -15.05 -0.53 -8.83
N LYS A 48 -15.27 -0.24 -7.54
CA LYS A 48 -14.94 1.05 -6.94
C LYS A 48 -13.45 1.39 -7.13
N ILE A 49 -12.56 0.45 -6.81
CA ILE A 49 -11.11 0.65 -6.98
C ILE A 49 -10.73 0.79 -8.46
N ALA A 50 -11.34 0.02 -9.36
CA ALA A 50 -11.08 0.19 -10.79
C ALA A 50 -11.51 1.59 -11.30
N LYS A 51 -12.57 2.19 -10.72
CA LYS A 51 -13.05 3.54 -11.06
C LYS A 51 -12.22 4.65 -10.39
N GLU A 52 -11.90 4.50 -9.10
CA GLU A 52 -11.26 5.55 -8.28
C GLU A 52 -9.73 5.45 -8.20
N SER A 53 -9.16 4.29 -8.50
CA SER A 53 -7.72 4.00 -8.33
C SER A 53 -7.21 3.06 -9.43
N PRO A 54 -7.34 3.46 -10.71
CA PRO A 54 -7.04 2.60 -11.85
C PRO A 54 -5.56 2.17 -11.91
N ILE A 55 -4.59 3.00 -11.48
CA ILE A 55 -3.17 2.65 -11.48
C ILE A 55 -2.91 1.51 -10.49
N THR A 56 -3.45 1.64 -9.28
CA THR A 56 -3.37 0.60 -8.25
C THR A 56 -4.04 -0.69 -8.70
N PHE A 57 -5.22 -0.58 -9.32
CA PHE A 57 -5.93 -1.75 -9.87
C PHE A 57 -5.08 -2.49 -10.91
N ILE A 58 -4.50 -1.75 -11.86
CA ILE A 58 -3.61 -2.31 -12.89
C ILE A 58 -2.37 -2.96 -12.24
N GLN A 59 -1.76 -2.30 -11.25
CA GLN A 59 -0.57 -2.83 -10.58
C GLN A 59 -0.85 -4.14 -9.83
N ILE A 60 -1.99 -4.25 -9.13
CA ILE A 60 -2.43 -5.50 -8.50
C ILE A 60 -2.60 -6.58 -9.58
N GLY A 61 -3.32 -6.26 -10.66
CA GLY A 61 -3.56 -7.19 -11.76
C GLY A 61 -2.28 -7.70 -12.41
N LEU A 62 -1.33 -6.80 -12.71
CA LEU A 62 -0.02 -7.14 -13.27
C LEU A 62 0.80 -7.99 -12.30
N GLY A 63 0.84 -7.64 -11.02
CA GLY A 63 1.58 -8.38 -10.01
C GLY A 63 1.08 -9.82 -9.83
N ILE A 64 -0.24 -10.01 -9.78
CA ILE A 64 -0.87 -11.34 -9.76
C ILE A 64 -0.57 -12.10 -11.05
N THR A 65 -0.69 -11.45 -12.21
CA THR A 65 -0.42 -12.07 -13.51
C THR A 65 1.03 -12.55 -13.62
N ILE A 66 2.00 -11.73 -13.22
CA ILE A 66 3.42 -12.09 -13.19
C ILE A 66 3.65 -13.30 -12.27
N HIS A 67 3.01 -13.32 -11.09
CA HIS A 67 3.12 -14.46 -10.19
C HIS A 67 2.56 -15.74 -10.82
N LEU A 68 1.37 -15.70 -11.42
CA LEU A 68 0.77 -16.86 -12.09
C LEU A 68 1.62 -17.38 -13.25
N ILE A 69 2.19 -16.49 -14.08
CA ILE A 69 3.12 -16.86 -15.16
C ILE A 69 4.40 -17.49 -14.58
N SER A 70 4.85 -17.06 -13.40
CA SER A 70 6.02 -17.65 -12.77
C SER A 70 5.75 -19.08 -12.25
N LEU A 71 4.52 -19.38 -11.84
CA LEU A 71 4.11 -20.73 -11.42
C LEU A 71 4.08 -21.71 -12.61
N THR A 72 3.78 -21.25 -13.82
CA THR A 72 3.80 -22.09 -15.03
C THR A 72 5.21 -22.32 -15.58
N THR A 73 6.26 -21.85 -14.89
CA THR A 73 7.69 -21.95 -15.26
C THR A 73 8.08 -21.26 -16.58
N LEU A 74 7.15 -20.53 -17.22
CA LEU A 74 7.41 -19.77 -18.45
C LEU A 74 8.48 -18.69 -18.23
N ILE A 75 8.47 -18.06 -17.04
CA ILE A 75 9.43 -17.02 -16.67
C ILE A 75 9.96 -17.31 -15.26
N SER A 76 11.27 -17.51 -15.15
CA SER A 76 11.92 -17.60 -13.83
C SER A 76 11.80 -16.26 -13.09
N PRO A 77 11.25 -16.23 -11.84
CA PRO A 77 11.16 -15.00 -11.05
C PRO A 77 12.47 -14.23 -10.97
N THR A 78 13.59 -14.95 -10.84
CA THR A 78 14.94 -14.36 -10.73
C THR A 78 15.35 -13.52 -11.93
N LYS A 79 14.72 -13.69 -13.10
CA LYS A 79 14.96 -12.85 -14.28
C LYS A 79 14.26 -11.48 -14.19
N LEU A 80 13.26 -11.35 -13.32
CA LEU A 80 12.48 -10.13 -13.11
C LEU A 80 12.95 -9.32 -11.90
N LEU A 81 13.81 -9.91 -11.06
CA LEU A 81 14.28 -9.29 -9.84
C LEU A 81 15.46 -8.35 -10.09
N PHE A 82 15.59 -7.38 -9.19
CA PHE A 82 16.60 -6.33 -9.23
C PHE A 82 17.85 -6.72 -8.44
N HIS A 83 18.99 -6.26 -8.93
CA HIS A 83 20.20 -6.09 -8.14
C HIS A 83 21.04 -4.99 -8.80
N SER A 84 21.63 -4.09 -8.01
CA SER A 84 22.48 -2.98 -8.48
C SER A 84 23.55 -3.42 -9.50
N LYS A 85 24.32 -4.46 -9.15
CA LYS A 85 25.34 -5.10 -10.00
C LYS A 85 24.84 -5.52 -11.39
N LEU A 86 23.56 -5.93 -11.52
CA LEU A 86 23.02 -6.35 -12.82
C LEU A 86 22.79 -5.19 -13.77
N LEU A 87 22.70 -3.95 -13.25
CA LEU A 87 22.55 -2.73 -14.06
C LEU A 87 23.83 -2.34 -14.80
N GLU A 88 24.98 -2.91 -14.45
CA GLU A 88 26.23 -2.74 -15.22
C GLU A 88 26.06 -3.20 -16.68
N ASN A 89 25.09 -4.10 -16.94
CA ASN A 89 24.68 -4.46 -18.29
C ASN A 89 23.35 -3.77 -18.65
N PRO A 90 23.31 -2.88 -19.67
CA PRO A 90 22.10 -2.15 -20.05
C PRO A 90 20.95 -3.06 -20.51
N ALA A 91 21.25 -4.28 -21.00
CA ALA A 91 20.24 -5.26 -21.37
C ALA A 91 19.39 -5.74 -20.17
N ASN A 92 19.85 -5.51 -18.93
CA ASN A 92 19.14 -5.84 -17.71
C ASN A 92 18.34 -4.66 -17.12
N SER A 93 18.30 -3.50 -17.77
CA SER A 93 17.60 -2.30 -17.26
C SER A 93 16.10 -2.53 -17.03
N TYR A 94 15.45 -3.40 -17.81
CA TYR A 94 14.03 -3.78 -17.61
C TYR A 94 13.75 -4.35 -16.20
N ARG A 95 14.77 -4.93 -15.55
CA ARG A 95 14.67 -5.50 -14.20
C ARG A 95 14.34 -4.45 -13.14
N VAL A 96 14.68 -3.18 -13.39
CA VAL A 96 14.29 -2.09 -12.51
C VAL A 96 12.78 -2.02 -12.44
N LEU A 97 12.11 -1.88 -13.59
CA LEU A 97 10.66 -1.75 -13.65
C LEU A 97 9.96 -3.03 -13.19
N THR A 98 10.40 -4.20 -13.67
CA THR A 98 9.74 -5.46 -13.32
C THR A 98 9.89 -5.80 -11.84
N SER A 99 10.98 -5.39 -11.18
CA SER A 99 11.14 -5.61 -9.73
C SER A 99 10.15 -4.84 -8.85
N PHE A 100 9.54 -3.76 -9.36
CA PHE A 100 8.45 -3.05 -8.68
C PHE A 100 7.07 -3.68 -8.99
N LEU A 101 6.97 -4.56 -9.99
CA LEU A 101 5.74 -5.27 -10.33
C LEU A 101 5.69 -6.67 -9.69
N VAL A 102 6.84 -7.24 -9.32
CA VAL A 102 6.91 -8.52 -8.60
C VAL A 102 6.49 -8.30 -7.13
N LEU A 103 5.22 -8.55 -6.84
CA LEU A 103 4.67 -8.47 -5.48
C LEU A 103 5.31 -9.51 -4.55
N GLY A 104 5.58 -10.73 -5.03
CA GLY A 104 6.15 -11.76 -4.17
C GLY A 104 6.48 -13.04 -4.88
N THR A 105 7.28 -13.87 -4.21
CA THR A 105 7.65 -15.20 -4.68
C THR A 105 6.68 -16.27 -4.19
N THR A 106 5.92 -15.99 -3.12
CA THR A 106 4.90 -16.91 -2.58
C THR A 106 3.49 -16.37 -2.79
N LEU A 107 2.49 -17.26 -2.84
CA LEU A 107 1.09 -16.84 -2.93
C LEU A 107 0.68 -15.98 -1.72
N PHE A 108 1.20 -16.30 -0.53
CA PHE A 108 0.98 -15.54 0.70
C PHE A 108 1.50 -14.10 0.56
N ASP A 109 2.72 -13.92 0.06
CA ASP A 109 3.30 -12.60 -0.21
C ASP A 109 2.43 -11.77 -1.16
N VAL A 110 2.01 -12.39 -2.27
CA VAL A 110 1.19 -11.73 -3.29
C VAL A 110 -0.16 -11.32 -2.72
N GLY A 111 -0.83 -12.20 -1.98
CA GLY A 111 -2.10 -11.89 -1.32
C GLY A 111 -1.96 -10.75 -0.32
N LYS A 112 -0.97 -10.84 0.58
CA LYS A 112 -0.70 -9.82 1.60
C LYS A 112 -0.42 -8.44 0.98
N ARG A 113 0.42 -8.38 -0.05
CA ARG A 113 0.78 -7.13 -0.72
C ARG A 113 -0.35 -6.57 -1.57
N SER A 114 -1.13 -7.43 -2.20
CA SER A 114 -2.36 -7.03 -2.89
C SER A 114 -3.36 -6.40 -1.92
N LEU A 115 -3.49 -6.96 -0.71
CA LEU A 115 -4.28 -6.35 0.36
C LEU A 115 -3.69 -5.02 0.83
N SER A 116 -2.36 -4.92 1.00
CA SER A 116 -1.75 -3.63 1.33
C SER A 116 -2.02 -2.57 0.26
N LEU A 117 -1.85 -2.90 -1.03
CA LEU A 117 -2.18 -2.02 -2.14
C LEU A 117 -3.63 -1.54 -2.07
N PHE A 118 -4.54 -2.47 -1.80
CA PHE A 118 -5.95 -2.20 -1.67
C PHE A 118 -6.25 -1.23 -0.50
N TYR A 119 -5.59 -1.41 0.65
CA TYR A 119 -5.90 -0.65 1.87
C TYR A 119 -5.11 0.66 2.02
N THR A 120 -3.97 0.81 1.36
CA THR A 120 -3.14 2.02 1.48
C THR A 120 -2.96 2.74 0.15
N GLN A 121 -2.56 2.02 -0.91
CA GLN A 121 -2.25 2.63 -2.19
C GLN A 121 -3.50 3.15 -2.91
N ALA A 122 -4.58 2.36 -2.98
CA ALA A 122 -5.81 2.78 -3.66
C ALA A 122 -6.43 4.01 -2.98
N PRO A 123 -6.62 4.05 -1.64
CA PRO A 123 -7.07 5.27 -0.97
C PRO A 123 -6.17 6.48 -1.22
N LEU A 124 -4.85 6.28 -1.24
CA LEU A 124 -3.91 7.35 -1.55
C LEU A 124 -4.11 7.87 -2.98
N GLU A 125 -4.20 7.00 -3.98
CA GLU A 125 -4.47 7.38 -5.37
C GLU A 125 -5.78 8.17 -5.50
N ALA A 126 -6.85 7.70 -4.86
CA ALA A 126 -8.15 8.37 -4.87
C ALA A 126 -8.12 9.76 -4.20
N MET A 127 -7.19 10.02 -3.28
CA MET A 127 -7.01 11.36 -2.67
C MET A 127 -6.43 12.37 -3.66
N PHE A 128 -5.59 11.93 -4.60
CA PHE A 128 -4.99 12.84 -5.59
C PHE A 128 -5.99 13.33 -6.64
N ASP A 129 -7.10 12.62 -6.87
CA ASP A 129 -8.14 12.98 -7.83
C ASP A 129 -9.18 13.92 -7.24
N GLN A 130 -9.32 13.96 -5.91
CA GLN A 130 -10.35 14.74 -5.27
C GLN A 130 -9.88 16.19 -5.09
N PRO A 131 -10.60 17.21 -5.61
CA PRO A 131 -10.44 18.56 -5.08
C PRO A 131 -10.69 18.49 -3.57
N LEU A 132 -9.90 19.21 -2.77
CA LEU A 132 -10.06 19.30 -1.31
C LEU A 132 -11.55 19.50 -0.99
N LYS A 133 -12.25 18.43 -0.61
CA LYS A 133 -13.69 18.51 -0.41
C LYS A 133 -13.91 19.29 0.89
N PRO A 134 -14.77 20.31 0.91
CA PRO A 134 -15.19 20.90 2.17
C PRO A 134 -15.80 19.81 3.05
N PRO A 135 -15.50 19.81 4.36
CA PRO A 135 -16.03 18.81 5.28
C PRO A 135 -17.57 18.81 5.21
N GLY A 136 -18.17 17.63 4.97
CA GLY A 136 -19.62 17.44 5.06
C GLY A 136 -20.37 17.06 3.78
N ARG A 137 -19.72 16.95 2.61
CA ARG A 137 -20.36 16.43 1.38
C ARG A 137 -19.95 14.99 1.10
N TYR A 138 -20.85 14.05 1.38
CA TYR A 138 -20.68 12.64 1.03
C TYR A 138 -20.90 12.43 -0.48
N PRO A 139 -20.17 11.52 -1.13
CA PRO A 139 -20.48 11.11 -2.49
C PRO A 139 -21.86 10.42 -2.49
N GLU A 140 -22.74 10.86 -3.39
CA GLU A 140 -23.98 10.14 -3.68
C GLU A 140 -23.61 8.73 -4.18
N GLU A 141 -24.31 7.70 -3.69
CA GLU A 141 -24.18 6.35 -4.20
C GLU A 141 -24.70 6.35 -5.65
N GLU A 142 -23.79 6.43 -6.63
CA GLU A 142 -24.13 6.28 -8.04
C GLU A 142 -24.51 4.81 -8.32
N ASP A 143 -25.76 4.61 -8.71
CA ASP A 143 -26.36 3.33 -9.09
C ASP A 143 -25.68 2.69 -10.32
N ASP A 144 -25.52 1.37 -10.25
CA ASP A 144 -25.33 0.38 -11.34
C ASP A 144 -24.70 0.84 -12.68
N GLU A 145 -23.65 1.66 -12.63
CA GLU A 145 -22.90 2.02 -13.82
C GLU A 145 -22.11 0.84 -14.38
N LYS A 146 -22.06 0.76 -15.72
CA LYS A 146 -21.20 -0.18 -16.47
C LYS A 146 -19.76 -0.11 -15.94
N PHE A 147 -19.07 -1.25 -15.92
CA PHE A 147 -17.66 -1.28 -15.55
C PHE A 147 -16.85 -0.40 -16.52
N VAL A 148 -16.43 0.76 -16.04
CA VAL A 148 -15.56 1.70 -16.75
C VAL A 148 -14.33 1.90 -15.89
N LEU A 149 -13.16 1.60 -16.45
CA LEU A 149 -11.89 1.90 -15.81
C LEU A 149 -11.73 3.42 -15.67
N GLY A 150 -11.37 3.89 -14.48
CA GLY A 150 -11.12 5.30 -14.22
C GLY A 150 -10.00 5.87 -15.08
N LYS A 151 -9.95 7.20 -15.20
CA LYS A 151 -8.81 7.88 -15.82
C LYS A 151 -7.60 7.79 -14.88
N PRO A 152 -6.39 7.49 -15.39
CA PRO A 152 -5.20 7.43 -14.54
C PRO A 152 -4.87 8.80 -13.94
N ASN A 153 -4.61 8.82 -12.63
CA ASN A 153 -4.19 10.04 -11.96
C ASN A 153 -2.69 10.31 -12.19
N PHE A 154 -2.39 11.30 -13.04
CA PHE A 154 -1.00 11.64 -13.38
C PHE A 154 -0.17 12.17 -12.20
N ARG A 155 -0.79 12.80 -11.19
CA ARG A 155 -0.07 13.28 -10.00
C ARG A 155 0.36 12.11 -9.11
N PHE A 156 -0.54 11.16 -8.89
CA PHE A 156 -0.22 9.92 -8.19
C PHE A 156 0.85 9.11 -8.94
N LEU A 157 0.71 8.99 -10.27
CA LEU A 157 1.74 8.33 -11.09
C LEU A 157 3.10 9.01 -10.98
N THR A 158 3.14 10.35 -11.02
CA THR A 158 4.37 11.13 -10.87
C THR A 158 5.01 10.88 -9.51
N MET A 159 4.22 10.90 -8.43
CA MET A 159 4.68 10.56 -7.08
C MET A 159 5.27 9.15 -7.04
N GLN A 160 4.58 8.15 -7.59
CA GLN A 160 5.04 6.76 -7.59
C GLN A 160 6.35 6.59 -8.38
N LEU A 161 6.46 7.22 -9.56
CA LEU A 161 7.68 7.21 -10.37
C LEU A 161 8.86 7.88 -9.66
N MET A 162 8.62 9.00 -8.95
CA MET A 162 9.66 9.65 -8.14
C MET A 162 10.12 8.75 -6.99
N MET A 163 9.19 8.08 -6.31
CA MET A 163 9.54 7.10 -5.27
C MET A 163 10.38 5.95 -5.83
N MET A 164 9.99 5.38 -6.97
CA MET A 164 10.75 4.32 -7.65
C MET A 164 12.15 4.79 -8.02
N GLY A 165 12.29 5.98 -8.60
CA GLY A 165 13.58 6.57 -8.95
C GLY A 165 14.48 6.74 -7.72
N MET A 166 13.93 7.28 -6.62
CA MET A 166 14.68 7.49 -5.38
C MET A 166 15.09 6.16 -4.72
N ILE A 167 14.24 5.14 -4.75
CA ILE A 167 14.58 3.79 -4.27
C ILE A 167 15.77 3.23 -5.06
N VAL A 168 15.73 3.31 -6.39
CA VAL A 168 16.82 2.85 -7.25
C VAL A 168 18.12 3.62 -6.95
N SER A 169 18.05 4.94 -6.77
CA SER A 169 19.20 5.75 -6.35
C SER A 169 19.77 5.30 -5.00
N ILE A 170 18.93 5.01 -4.01
CA ILE A 170 19.37 4.51 -2.70
C ILE A 170 20.06 3.14 -2.83
N GLU A 171 19.47 2.20 -3.57
CA GLU A 171 20.05 0.86 -3.73
C GLU A 171 21.35 0.88 -4.54
N THR A 172 21.49 1.79 -5.50
CA THR A 172 22.70 1.88 -6.33
C THR A 172 23.82 2.67 -5.67
N LEU A 173 23.51 3.75 -4.95
CA LEU A 173 24.53 4.64 -4.37
C LEU A 173 24.90 4.26 -2.94
N VAL A 174 23.93 3.84 -2.13
CA VAL A 174 24.14 3.60 -0.69
C VAL A 174 24.34 2.11 -0.40
N PHE A 175 23.68 1.23 -1.16
CA PHE A 175 23.71 -0.23 -0.93
C PHE A 175 24.21 -1.06 -2.15
N PRO A 176 25.26 -0.64 -2.88
CA PRO A 176 25.65 -1.27 -4.14
C PRO A 176 26.06 -2.74 -4.01
N ASN A 177 26.49 -3.16 -2.82
CA ASN A 177 27.01 -4.52 -2.55
C ASN A 177 26.14 -5.31 -1.57
N PHE A 178 24.94 -4.83 -1.26
CA PHE A 178 24.02 -5.56 -0.38
C PHE A 178 23.59 -6.87 -1.06
N ASN A 179 23.57 -7.98 -0.32
CA ASN A 179 23.32 -9.33 -0.84
C ASN A 179 24.34 -9.82 -1.89
N LEU A 180 25.62 -9.49 -1.72
CA LEU A 180 26.72 -10.16 -2.41
C LEU A 180 27.40 -11.19 -1.50
N THR A 181 27.60 -12.41 -2.01
CA THR A 181 28.45 -13.40 -1.35
C THR A 181 29.60 -13.77 -2.27
N LYS A 182 30.83 -13.54 -1.84
CA LYS A 182 32.04 -13.95 -2.56
C LYS A 182 32.53 -15.27 -1.98
N LYS A 183 32.48 -16.35 -2.75
CA LYS A 183 33.06 -17.66 -2.36
C LYS A 183 33.92 -18.19 -3.50
N GLY A 184 35.22 -18.35 -3.24
CA GLY A 184 36.17 -18.90 -4.22
C GLY A 184 36.35 -18.08 -5.51
N GLY A 185 36.30 -16.75 -5.43
CA GLY A 185 36.43 -15.87 -6.60
C GLY A 185 35.15 -15.68 -7.43
N ILE A 186 34.12 -16.49 -7.20
CA ILE A 186 32.80 -16.34 -7.83
C ILE A 186 31.96 -15.36 -7.00
N ILE A 187 31.44 -14.32 -7.66
CA ILE A 187 30.50 -13.36 -7.06
C ILE A 187 29.09 -13.93 -7.23
N LYS A 188 28.45 -14.33 -6.12
CA LYS A 188 27.03 -14.67 -6.11
C LYS A 188 26.21 -13.43 -5.80
N VAL A 189 25.31 -13.13 -6.72
CA VAL A 189 24.33 -12.04 -6.65
C VAL A 189 23.00 -12.65 -6.22
N PHE A 190 22.32 -12.06 -5.24
CA PHE A 190 20.96 -12.48 -4.86
C PHE A 190 19.96 -11.37 -5.25
N PRO A 191 19.35 -11.46 -6.45
CA PRO A 191 18.33 -10.52 -6.87
C PRO A 191 17.13 -10.50 -5.92
N TYR A 192 16.56 -9.33 -5.70
CA TYR A 192 15.42 -9.12 -4.81
C TYR A 192 14.37 -8.20 -5.46
N THR A 193 13.16 -8.19 -4.90
CA THR A 193 12.09 -7.29 -5.35
C THR A 193 12.28 -5.92 -4.71
N LEU A 194 12.10 -4.84 -5.46
CA LEU A 194 12.10 -3.47 -4.93
C LEU A 194 10.71 -3.07 -4.40
N TYR A 195 9.68 -3.86 -4.72
CA TYR A 195 8.32 -3.57 -4.32
C TYR A 195 8.12 -3.42 -2.81
N PRO A 196 8.72 -4.21 -1.90
CA PRO A 196 8.54 -4.01 -0.45
C PRO A 196 8.98 -2.62 0.04
N ILE A 197 10.02 -2.03 -0.56
CA ILE A 197 10.46 -0.68 -0.21
C ILE A 197 9.45 0.36 -0.71
N LEU A 198 8.93 0.16 -1.93
CA LEU A 198 7.88 1.00 -2.50
C LEU A 198 6.57 0.89 -1.68
N GLU A 199 6.19 -0.31 -1.27
CA GLU A 199 5.04 -0.58 -0.41
C GLU A 199 5.16 0.21 0.89
N HIS A 200 6.30 0.13 1.59
CA HIS A 200 6.53 0.92 2.79
C HIS A 200 6.51 2.43 2.53
N ALA A 201 7.10 2.91 1.43
CA ALA A 201 7.05 4.33 1.07
C ALA A 201 5.62 4.81 0.86
N ILE A 202 4.78 4.01 0.18
CA ILE A 202 3.38 4.32 -0.07
C ILE A 202 2.57 4.26 1.22
N GLN A 203 2.81 3.28 2.09
CA GLN A 203 2.18 3.19 3.41
C GLN A 203 2.49 4.43 4.26
N TRP A 204 3.76 4.87 4.28
CA TRP A 204 4.16 6.09 4.98
C TRP A 204 3.50 7.34 4.37
N MET A 205 3.52 7.48 3.05
CA MET A 205 2.88 8.61 2.37
C MET A 205 1.38 8.66 2.65
N TRP A 206 0.70 7.51 2.55
CA TRP A 206 -0.71 7.38 2.90
C TRP A 206 -0.97 7.78 4.35
N ALA A 207 -0.16 7.31 5.29
CA ALA A 207 -0.27 7.66 6.70
C ALA A 207 -0.07 9.17 6.96
N MET A 208 0.82 9.82 6.19
CA MET A 208 1.05 11.26 6.28
C MET A 208 -0.13 12.08 5.72
N CYS A 209 -0.84 11.59 4.71
CA CYS A 209 -1.92 12.30 4.04
C CYS A 209 -3.30 12.10 4.69
N THR A 210 -3.49 10.95 5.35
CA THR A 210 -4.77 10.51 5.90
C THR A 210 -5.17 11.29 7.16
N ASP A 211 -6.47 11.38 7.41
CA ASP A 211 -7.03 12.00 8.62
C ASP A 211 -6.72 11.19 9.88
N GLU A 212 -6.27 11.88 10.94
CA GLU A 212 -6.01 11.31 12.26
C GLU A 212 -7.25 10.65 12.86
N ARG A 213 -8.44 11.15 12.52
CA ARG A 213 -9.71 10.58 12.99
C ARG A 213 -10.04 9.26 12.32
N GLN A 214 -9.39 8.92 11.21
CA GLN A 214 -9.58 7.64 10.55
C GLN A 214 -8.72 6.59 11.24
N THR A 215 -9.30 5.91 12.23
CA THR A 215 -8.69 4.70 12.77
C THR A 215 -8.87 3.55 11.79
N VAL A 216 -7.78 2.91 11.37
CA VAL A 216 -7.85 1.68 10.58
C VAL A 216 -7.99 0.50 11.53
N ALA A 217 -9.05 -0.28 11.36
CA ALA A 217 -9.23 -1.51 12.12
C ALA A 217 -8.39 -2.64 11.48
N ILE A 218 -7.28 -3.00 12.11
CA ILE A 218 -6.53 -4.21 11.76
C ILE A 218 -7.21 -5.42 12.40
N ALA A 219 -7.44 -6.46 11.59
CA ALA A 219 -8.14 -7.68 11.97
C ALA A 219 -9.57 -7.45 12.54
N GLY A 220 -10.19 -6.29 12.29
CA GLY A 220 -11.56 -5.99 12.73
C GLY A 220 -11.71 -5.54 14.19
N PHE A 221 -10.64 -5.55 15.00
CA PHE A 221 -10.73 -5.24 16.43
C PHE A 221 -9.74 -4.16 16.90
N ILE A 222 -8.55 -4.07 16.31
CA ILE A 222 -7.53 -3.14 16.75
C ILE A 222 -7.61 -1.86 15.91
N ARG A 223 -8.09 -0.78 16.52
CA ARG A 223 -8.12 0.55 15.91
C ARG A 223 -6.75 1.19 16.02
N LEU A 224 -6.08 1.38 14.89
CA LEU A 224 -4.77 2.01 14.82
C LEU A 224 -4.86 3.37 14.14
N GLU A 225 -4.10 4.32 14.67
CA GLU A 225 -3.84 5.58 13.99
C GLU A 225 -3.07 5.33 12.68
N PRO A 226 -3.32 6.10 11.61
CA PRO A 226 -2.67 5.89 10.31
C PRO A 226 -1.14 5.82 10.39
N VAL A 227 -0.52 6.65 11.23
CA VAL A 227 0.96 6.69 11.43
C VAL A 227 1.51 5.37 11.98
N LEU A 228 0.70 4.60 12.70
CA LEU A 228 1.09 3.31 13.26
C LEU A 228 0.90 2.16 12.26
N VAL A 229 0.14 2.36 11.17
CA VAL A 229 -0.14 1.30 10.19
C VAL A 229 1.14 0.76 9.53
N PRO A 230 2.10 1.58 9.04
CA PRO A 230 3.35 1.05 8.49
C PRO A 230 4.12 0.19 9.49
N LEU A 231 4.14 0.60 10.77
CA LEU A 231 4.81 -0.13 11.85
C LEU A 231 4.08 -1.45 12.18
N ALA A 232 2.76 -1.42 12.24
CA ALA A 232 1.94 -2.60 12.48
C ALA A 232 2.05 -3.60 11.34
N MET A 233 2.05 -3.13 10.08
CA MET A 233 2.24 -3.99 8.91
C MET A 233 3.64 -4.61 8.88
N TRP A 234 4.66 -3.84 9.29
CA TRP A 234 6.01 -4.38 9.48
C TRP A 234 6.07 -5.43 10.59
N ALA A 235 5.41 -5.20 11.73
CA ALA A 235 5.30 -6.17 12.82
C ALA A 235 4.58 -7.46 12.40
N LEU A 236 3.45 -7.33 11.68
CA LEU A 236 2.72 -8.45 11.08
C LEU A 236 3.52 -9.18 9.99
N SER A 237 4.63 -8.59 9.54
CA SER A 237 5.59 -9.21 8.65
C SER A 237 6.71 -9.97 9.38
N GLY A 238 6.64 -10.13 10.70
CA GLY A 238 7.67 -10.81 11.50
C GLY A 238 8.85 -9.94 11.91
N PHE A 239 8.82 -8.64 11.63
CA PHE A 239 9.94 -7.70 11.79
C PHE A 239 11.13 -7.91 10.85
N ASP A 240 10.97 -8.72 9.82
CA ASP A 240 12.02 -9.29 8.99
C ASP A 240 12.85 -8.25 8.20
N ASN A 241 12.39 -7.00 8.08
CA ASN A 241 13.03 -6.02 7.19
C ASN A 241 12.91 -4.55 7.63
N GLY A 242 13.38 -4.23 8.83
CA GLY A 242 13.35 -2.85 9.36
C GLY A 242 14.11 -1.83 8.50
N VAL A 243 15.17 -2.26 7.80
CA VAL A 243 15.92 -1.39 6.87
C VAL A 243 15.05 -0.94 5.70
N SER A 244 14.24 -1.84 5.12
CA SER A 244 13.32 -1.48 4.03
C SER A 244 12.22 -0.54 4.48
N LEU A 245 11.73 -0.70 5.71
CA LEU A 245 10.78 0.23 6.32
C LEU A 245 11.38 1.64 6.45
N LEU A 246 12.62 1.75 6.92
CA LEU A 246 13.32 3.03 7.06
C LEU A 246 13.65 3.67 5.70
N LYS A 247 14.07 2.87 4.71
CA LYS A 247 14.24 3.33 3.32
C LYS A 247 12.92 3.87 2.78
N GLY A 248 11.82 3.15 2.98
CA GLY A 248 10.48 3.58 2.60
C GLY A 248 10.08 4.92 3.24
N LEU A 249 10.34 5.09 4.54
CA LEU A 249 10.10 6.35 5.25
C LEU A 249 10.92 7.51 4.64
N ALA A 250 12.22 7.31 4.44
CA ALA A 250 13.10 8.33 3.88
C ALA A 250 12.65 8.76 2.48
N VAL A 251 12.24 7.80 1.65
CA VAL A 251 11.69 8.05 0.31
C VAL A 251 10.37 8.81 0.40
N ALA A 252 9.45 8.41 1.27
CA ALA A 252 8.16 9.08 1.45
C ALA A 252 8.32 10.53 1.89
N VAL A 253 9.16 10.80 2.90
CA VAL A 253 9.46 12.15 3.38
C VAL A 253 10.06 13.01 2.27
N SER A 254 11.04 12.47 1.54
CA SER A 254 11.74 13.23 0.51
C SER A 254 10.85 13.56 -0.69
N VAL A 255 10.11 12.57 -1.20
CA VAL A 255 9.15 12.77 -2.31
C VAL A 255 8.01 13.69 -1.87
N GLY A 256 7.51 13.51 -0.63
CA GLY A 256 6.49 14.36 -0.04
C GLY A 256 6.91 15.82 0.03
N GLN A 257 8.17 16.07 0.39
CA GLN A 257 8.76 17.41 0.47
C GLN A 257 8.93 18.02 -0.92
N VAL A 258 9.46 17.26 -1.89
CA VAL A 258 9.69 17.73 -3.26
C VAL A 258 8.39 18.05 -3.97
N LEU A 259 7.36 17.21 -3.80
CA LEU A 259 6.04 17.42 -4.41
C LEU A 259 5.11 18.29 -3.57
N GLN A 260 5.55 18.77 -2.40
CA GLN A 260 4.77 19.56 -1.45
C GLN A 260 3.40 18.94 -1.17
N ILE A 261 3.38 17.62 -0.94
CA ILE A 261 2.14 16.85 -0.76
C ILE A 261 1.37 17.40 0.44
N LYS A 262 0.08 17.63 0.21
CA LYS A 262 -0.84 18.15 1.22
C LYS A 262 -1.67 17.03 1.82
N ARG A 263 -1.97 17.18 3.11
CA ARG A 263 -2.95 16.38 3.84
C ARG A 263 -4.37 16.67 3.36
N TRP A 264 -5.30 15.83 3.79
CA TRP A 264 -6.73 16.01 3.59
C TRP A 264 -7.25 17.39 4.05
N ASN A 265 -6.62 18.02 5.05
CA ASN A 265 -6.97 19.34 5.59
C ASN A 265 -6.23 20.50 4.92
N GLY A 266 -5.39 20.23 3.92
CA GLY A 266 -4.57 21.22 3.22
C GLY A 266 -3.23 21.56 3.88
N GLU A 267 -2.96 21.04 5.08
CA GLU A 267 -1.64 21.19 5.72
C GLU A 267 -0.55 20.43 4.96
N ASP A 268 0.70 20.87 5.11
CA ASP A 268 1.83 20.18 4.53
C ASP A 268 2.09 18.82 5.23
N ALA A 269 2.05 17.74 4.46
CA ALA A 269 2.07 16.38 5.00
C ALA A 269 3.37 16.05 5.74
N VAL A 270 4.51 16.49 5.19
CA VAL A 270 5.84 16.25 5.77
C VAL A 270 6.04 17.09 7.03
N SER A 271 5.64 18.36 7.00
CA SER A 271 5.75 19.25 8.14
C SER A 271 4.92 18.75 9.33
N TRP A 272 3.70 18.29 9.07
CA TRP A 272 2.87 17.63 10.07
C TRP A 272 3.53 16.38 10.64
N PHE A 273 4.06 15.51 9.78
CA PHE A 273 4.71 14.27 10.21
C PHE A 273 5.93 14.54 11.10
N ALA A 274 6.72 15.56 10.77
CA ALA A 274 7.84 16.01 11.59
C ALA A 274 7.38 16.51 12.98
N TYR A 275 6.27 17.26 13.04
CA TYR A 275 5.67 17.72 14.30
C TYR A 275 5.22 16.56 15.19
N ILE A 276 4.51 15.58 14.63
CA ILE A 276 4.06 14.39 15.37
C ILE A 276 5.26 13.56 15.84
N SER A 277 6.23 13.31 14.95
CA SER A 277 7.44 12.55 15.28
C SER A 277 8.23 13.17 16.44
N LYS A 278 8.36 14.52 16.45
CA LYS A 278 9.01 15.24 17.55
C LYS A 278 8.22 15.11 18.86
N SER A 279 6.89 15.12 18.79
CA SER A 279 6.02 14.95 19.96
C SER A 279 6.16 13.56 20.55
N TRP A 280 6.18 12.52 19.72
CA TRP A 280 6.43 11.14 20.15
C TRP A 280 7.82 10.97 20.75
N TYR A 281 8.86 11.52 20.13
CA TYR A 281 10.21 11.47 20.68
C TYR A 281 10.30 12.08 22.08
N LYS A 282 9.69 13.25 22.30
CA LYS A 282 9.64 13.90 23.63
C LYS A 282 8.91 13.04 24.65
N TRP A 283 7.76 12.47 24.26
CA TRP A 283 7.00 11.59 25.13
C TRP A 283 7.78 10.33 25.50
N THR A 284 8.39 9.66 24.53
CA THR A 284 9.18 8.43 24.74
C THR A 284 10.38 8.71 25.65
N ARG A 285 11.10 9.81 25.41
CA ARG A 285 12.22 10.21 26.27
C ARG A 285 11.78 10.40 27.73
N LYS A 286 10.65 11.10 27.93
CA LYS A 286 10.07 11.27 29.28
C LYS A 286 9.74 9.93 29.95
N GLN A 287 9.21 8.95 29.21
CA GLN A 287 8.94 7.62 29.78
C GLN A 287 10.23 6.89 30.17
N ILE A 288 11.28 6.98 29.37
CA ILE A 288 12.59 6.39 29.67
C ILE A 288 13.17 7.01 30.94
N ASP A 289 13.13 8.34 31.07
CA ASP A 289 13.63 9.04 32.27
C ASP A 289 12.87 8.61 33.54
N ILE A 290 11.55 8.40 33.44
CA ILE A 290 10.72 7.89 34.56
C ILE A 290 11.10 6.44 34.92
N MET A 291 11.44 5.60 33.95
CA MET A 291 11.85 4.21 34.21
C MET A 291 13.24 4.11 34.84
N GLN A 292 14.15 5.05 34.54
CA GLN A 292 15.52 5.07 35.07
C GLN A 292 15.62 5.67 36.48
N SER A 293 14.59 6.41 36.92
CA SER A 293 14.53 7.02 38.25
C SER A 293 13.91 6.11 39.32
N LYS A 294 13.52 4.89 38.95
CA LYS A 294 13.06 3.82 39.83
C LYS A 294 14.12 2.76 39.98
#